data_AF-A0A7C6YWX7-F1
#
_entry.id   AF-A0A7C6YWX7-F1
#
_cell.length_a   1.000
_cell.length_b   1.000
_cell.length_c   1.000
_cell.angle_alpha   90.00
_cell.angle_beta   90.00
_cell.angle_gamma   90.00
#
_symmetry.space_group_name_H-M   'P 1'
#
loop_
_entity.id
_entity.type
_entity.pdbx_description
1 polymer ?
#
loop_
_entity_poly.entity_id
_entity_poly.type
_entity_poly.pdbx_seq_one_letter_code
_entity_poly.pdbx_strand_id
1 'polypeptide(L)'
;ADDILNEEAQREFLELKKKLASDVDSVTMPYYLAFDEYGNVSFSLRRHRLVRRERNFRWRGQVHEYLEVQGKIVHSNVIIIHQSTSSLSDRNLKIYENKLKRKEEFTPRDLYYYANELFDHLRYAEAIVIYEKFLSQKKGWLEDNVAACGKLADCYNAQGDKEGELRSILRPFGYDSPRAEFCCRLGYHFLNRADYLSAIFWYRLATQIKQDEGQLGFFNRAYSTWLPHLQLCVCYSKIGAYKLAYLHNEMALQYRPRDATILNNKEFLKKYLEQ
;
A
#
# COMPACT_ATOMS: atom_id res chain seq x y z
N ALA A 1 -14.75 -15.74 12.67
CA ALA A 1 -14.88 -14.86 11.48
C ALA A 1 -13.69 -13.92 11.53
N ASP A 2 -12.93 -13.83 10.45
CA ASP A 2 -11.63 -13.14 10.46
C ASP A 2 -11.77 -11.61 10.36
N ASP A 3 -13.00 -11.09 10.36
CA ASP A 3 -13.28 -9.67 10.25
C ASP A 3 -14.19 -9.23 11.39
N ILE A 4 -13.85 -8.11 12.02
CA ILE A 4 -14.60 -7.55 13.15
C ILE A 4 -15.02 -6.10 12.88
N LEU A 5 -16.12 -5.72 13.53
CA LEU A 5 -16.58 -4.34 13.71
C LEU A 5 -16.45 -4.02 15.19
N ASN A 6 -15.66 -3.01 15.56
CA ASN A 6 -15.65 -2.51 16.94
C ASN A 6 -16.99 -1.80 17.25
N GLU A 7 -17.23 -1.46 18.52
CA GLU A 7 -18.51 -0.88 18.96
C GLU A 7 -18.90 0.40 18.19
N GLU A 8 -17.91 1.24 17.89
CA GLU A 8 -18.12 2.46 17.11
C GLU A 8 -18.56 2.13 15.67
N ALA A 9 -17.81 1.27 14.98
CA ALA A 9 -18.12 0.84 13.62
C ALA A 9 -19.47 0.11 13.54
N GLN A 10 -19.88 -0.62 14.58
CA GLN A 10 -21.22 -1.21 14.66
C GLN A 10 -22.32 -0.14 14.67
N ARG A 11 -22.17 0.92 15.48
CA ARG A 11 -23.13 2.04 15.50
C ARG A 11 -23.19 2.75 14.16
N GLU A 12 -22.04 3.06 13.55
CA GLU A 12 -21.96 3.69 12.24
C GLU A 12 -22.59 2.81 11.14
N PHE A 13 -22.36 1.50 11.19
CA PHE A 13 -22.92 0.56 10.22
C PHE A 13 -24.45 0.48 10.32
N LEU A 14 -25.01 0.52 11.54
CA LEU A 14 -26.45 0.58 11.75
C LEU A 14 -27.05 1.87 11.18
N GLU A 15 -26.40 3.02 11.41
CA GLU A 15 -26.84 4.31 10.88
C GLU A 15 -26.72 4.37 9.35
N LEU A 16 -25.65 3.83 8.77
CA LEU A 16 -25.49 3.69 7.33
C LEU A 16 -26.67 2.96 6.71
N LYS A 17 -27.07 1.81 7.28
CA LYS A 17 -28.18 1.00 6.76
C LYS A 17 -29.52 1.74 6.76
N LYS A 18 -29.76 2.64 7.72
CA LYS A 18 -30.99 3.46 7.78
C LYS A 18 -31.01 4.55 6.72
N LYS A 19 -29.85 5.10 6.37
CA LYS A 19 -29.68 6.23 5.44
C LYS A 19 -29.39 5.81 4.00
N LEU A 20 -29.11 4.52 3.77
CA LEU A 20 -28.69 4.03 2.46
C LEU A 20 -29.83 4.17 1.45
N ALA A 21 -29.58 4.88 0.35
CA ALA A 21 -30.55 5.01 -0.73
C ALA A 21 -30.82 3.64 -1.38
N SER A 22 -32.08 3.41 -1.78
CA SER A 22 -32.54 2.15 -2.35
C SER A 22 -31.94 1.81 -3.72
N ASP A 23 -31.34 2.80 -4.39
CA ASP A 23 -30.66 2.65 -5.68
C ASP A 23 -29.17 2.31 -5.55
N VAL A 24 -28.64 2.16 -4.33
CA VAL A 24 -27.25 1.75 -4.11
C VAL A 24 -27.09 0.24 -4.31
N ASP A 25 -26.15 -0.15 -5.16
CA ASP A 25 -25.86 -1.54 -5.49
C ASP A 25 -24.78 -2.15 -4.59
N SER A 26 -23.83 -1.32 -4.12
CA SER A 26 -22.79 -1.75 -3.19
C SER A 26 -22.23 -0.61 -2.35
N VAL A 27 -21.79 -0.94 -1.13
CA VAL A 27 -21.02 -0.05 -0.29
C VAL A 27 -19.63 -0.62 -0.06
N THR A 28 -18.62 0.20 -0.30
CA THR A 28 -17.24 -0.11 0.04
C THR A 28 -16.86 0.52 1.38
N MET A 29 -16.02 -0.18 2.13
CA MET A 29 -15.61 0.21 3.48
C MET A 29 -14.09 0.05 3.63
N PRO A 30 -13.41 0.92 4.39
CA PRO A 30 -12.04 0.70 4.81
C PRO A 30 -11.88 -0.66 5.47
N TYR A 31 -10.84 -1.37 5.04
CA TYR A 31 -10.47 -2.70 5.50
C TYR A 31 -9.05 -2.62 6.04
N TYR A 32 -8.91 -2.61 7.36
CA TYR A 32 -7.63 -2.51 8.05
C TYR A 32 -7.01 -3.90 8.16
N LEU A 33 -5.84 -4.05 7.54
CA LEU A 33 -5.15 -5.33 7.39
C LEU A 33 -4.02 -5.51 8.39
N ALA A 34 -3.36 -4.42 8.75
CA ALA A 34 -2.22 -4.45 9.66
C ALA A 34 -2.11 -3.15 10.44
N PHE A 35 -1.48 -3.25 11.60
CA PHE A 35 -1.15 -2.15 12.49
C PHE A 35 0.35 -2.10 12.70
N ASP A 36 0.90 -0.93 13.01
CA ASP A 36 2.28 -0.79 13.45
C ASP A 36 2.41 -1.03 14.96
N GLU A 37 3.65 -1.03 15.45
CA GLU A 37 4.00 -1.25 16.86
C GLU A 37 3.40 -0.21 17.83
N TYR A 38 2.88 0.92 17.33
CA TYR A 38 2.21 1.95 18.11
C TYR A 38 0.68 1.84 18.06
N GLY A 39 0.14 0.82 17.38
CA GLY A 39 -1.29 0.61 17.20
C GLY A 39 -1.92 1.44 16.09
N ASN A 40 -1.12 2.15 15.27
CA ASN A 40 -1.63 2.87 14.12
C ASN A 40 -1.88 1.92 12.96
N VAL A 41 -2.87 2.21 12.12
CA VAL A 41 -3.10 1.43 10.89
C VAL A 41 -1.91 1.60 9.95
N SER A 42 -1.24 0.50 9.62
CA SER A 42 -0.11 0.51 8.70
C SER A 42 -0.55 0.18 7.28
N PHE A 43 -1.44 -0.80 7.12
CA PHE A 43 -1.89 -1.27 5.81
C PHE A 43 -3.41 -1.37 5.74
N SER A 44 -3.99 -0.83 4.67
CA SER A 44 -5.43 -0.85 4.45
C SER A 44 -5.77 -0.86 2.97
N LEU A 45 -7.00 -1.25 2.65
CA LEU A 45 -7.63 -1.04 1.34
C LEU A 45 -9.13 -0.86 1.50
N ARG A 46 -9.88 -0.67 0.41
CA ARG A 46 -11.36 -0.64 0.49
C ARG A 46 -11.96 -1.86 -0.19
N ARG A 47 -12.86 -2.54 0.51
CA ARG A 47 -13.57 -3.71 -0.01
C ARG A 47 -15.06 -3.47 -0.09
N HIS A 48 -15.72 -4.16 -1.00
CA HIS A 48 -17.18 -4.30 -1.00
C HIS A 48 -17.58 -5.09 0.25
N ARG A 49 -18.32 -4.46 1.16
CA ARG A 49 -18.74 -5.05 2.44
C ARG A 49 -20.25 -5.09 2.62
N LEU A 50 -20.98 -4.36 1.77
CA LEU A 50 -22.42 -4.46 1.62
C LEU A 50 -22.76 -4.49 0.13
N VAL A 51 -23.65 -5.39 -0.28
CA VAL A 51 -24.10 -5.53 -1.66
C VAL A 51 -25.60 -5.78 -1.72
N ARG A 52 -26.25 -5.26 -2.76
CA ARG A 52 -27.68 -5.48 -3.02
C ARG A 52 -27.90 -6.90 -3.52
N ARG A 53 -28.73 -7.67 -2.82
CA ARG A 53 -29.01 -9.09 -3.12
C ARG A 53 -29.53 -9.29 -4.55
N GLU A 54 -30.46 -8.44 -5.00
CA GLU A 54 -31.12 -8.53 -6.31
C GLU A 54 -30.17 -8.42 -7.50
N ARG A 55 -28.98 -7.85 -7.30
CA ARG A 55 -27.95 -7.73 -8.35
C ARG A 55 -27.26 -9.06 -8.66
N ASN A 56 -27.42 -10.09 -7.81
CA ASN A 56 -26.93 -11.44 -8.04
C ASN A 56 -25.44 -11.51 -8.48
N PHE A 57 -24.59 -10.67 -7.87
CA PHE A 57 -23.16 -10.65 -8.15
C PHE A 57 -22.53 -12.03 -7.96
N ARG A 58 -21.48 -12.31 -8.75
CA ARG A 58 -20.83 -13.64 -8.77
C ARG A 58 -19.42 -13.55 -8.23
N TRP A 59 -19.06 -14.53 -7.41
CA TRP A 59 -17.68 -14.77 -7.04
C TRP A 59 -16.92 -15.32 -8.25
N ARG A 60 -15.71 -14.82 -8.46
CA ARG A 60 -14.80 -15.17 -9.55
C ARG A 60 -13.41 -15.42 -8.98
N GLY A 61 -12.62 -16.24 -9.65
CA GLY A 61 -11.27 -16.62 -9.21
C GLY A 61 -11.27 -17.99 -8.53
N GLN A 62 -10.09 -18.62 -8.46
CA GLN A 62 -9.92 -19.95 -7.87
C GLN A 62 -9.27 -19.93 -6.48
N VAL A 63 -8.43 -18.92 -6.23
CA VAL A 63 -7.68 -18.75 -4.98
C VAL A 63 -8.04 -17.40 -4.36
N HIS A 64 -7.70 -16.32 -5.06
CA HIS A 64 -8.00 -14.95 -4.64
C HIS A 64 -9.33 -14.49 -5.21
N GLU A 65 -10.39 -15.14 -4.71
CA GLU A 65 -11.76 -14.88 -5.12
C GLU A 65 -12.15 -13.42 -4.92
N TYR A 66 -12.96 -12.89 -5.84
CA TYR A 66 -13.54 -11.57 -5.74
C TYR A 66 -14.99 -11.58 -6.20
N LEU A 67 -15.78 -10.70 -5.60
CA LEU A 67 -17.14 -10.47 -6.04
C LEU A 67 -17.12 -9.47 -7.21
N GLU A 68 -17.63 -9.88 -8.37
CA GLU A 68 -17.71 -9.05 -9.57
C GLU A 68 -18.84 -8.02 -9.42
N VAL A 69 -18.56 -6.93 -8.69
CA VAL A 69 -19.52 -5.87 -8.37
C VAL A 69 -19.57 -4.81 -9.46
N GLN A 70 -20.79 -4.40 -9.82
CA GLN A 70 -21.05 -3.35 -10.81
C GLN A 70 -22.31 -2.56 -10.43
N GLY A 71 -22.36 -1.29 -10.84
CA GLY A 71 -23.51 -0.41 -10.64
C GLY A 71 -23.19 0.78 -9.73
N LYS A 72 -24.19 1.30 -9.01
CA LYS A 72 -24.02 2.46 -8.12
C LYS A 72 -23.30 2.05 -6.84
N ILE A 73 -22.02 2.40 -6.76
CA ILE A 73 -21.16 2.12 -5.60
C ILE A 73 -21.05 3.39 -4.75
N VAL A 74 -21.20 3.24 -3.43
CA VAL A 74 -20.98 4.31 -2.45
C VAL A 74 -19.84 3.94 -1.52
N HIS A 75 -19.08 4.95 -1.07
CA HIS A 75 -17.99 4.79 -0.11
C HIS A 75 -18.49 5.20 1.29
N SER A 76 -18.36 4.30 2.28
CA SER A 76 -18.67 4.56 3.68
C SER A 76 -17.40 4.56 4.53
N ASN A 77 -17.37 5.31 5.62
CA ASN A 77 -16.24 5.35 6.53
C ASN A 77 -16.28 4.27 7.62
N VAL A 78 -17.31 3.42 7.65
CA VAL A 78 -17.39 2.28 8.57
C VAL A 78 -16.16 1.40 8.40
N ILE A 79 -15.39 1.22 9.48
CA ILE A 79 -14.14 0.48 9.45
C ILE A 79 -14.38 -1.01 9.71
N ILE A 80 -13.82 -1.85 8.87
CA ILE A 80 -13.68 -3.28 9.10
C ILE A 80 -12.23 -3.59 9.47
N ILE A 81 -12.02 -4.37 10.54
CA ILE A 81 -10.69 -4.81 10.95
C ILE A 81 -10.53 -6.29 10.65
N HIS A 82 -9.46 -6.64 9.93
CA HIS A 82 -9.07 -8.01 9.70
C HIS A 82 -8.24 -8.55 10.87
N GLN A 83 -8.65 -9.69 11.41
CA GLN A 83 -8.00 -10.43 12.50
C GLN A 83 -7.72 -11.88 12.06
N SER A 84 -7.03 -12.07 10.93
CA SER A 84 -6.58 -13.41 10.57
C SER A 84 -5.40 -13.85 11.43
N THR A 85 -5.44 -15.10 11.85
CA THR A 85 -4.34 -15.84 12.49
C THR A 85 -3.61 -16.77 11.51
N SER A 86 -3.93 -16.70 10.21
CA SER A 86 -3.39 -17.63 9.21
C SER A 86 -1.88 -17.44 9.01
N SER A 87 -1.13 -18.51 9.19
CA SER A 87 0.28 -18.60 8.80
C SER A 87 0.44 -18.75 7.28
N LEU A 88 1.65 -18.44 6.79
CA LEU A 88 2.04 -18.70 5.41
C LEU A 88 1.79 -20.18 5.07
N SER A 89 1.12 -20.44 3.94
CA SER A 89 0.79 -21.79 3.48
C SER A 89 1.09 -21.94 1.99
N ASP A 90 1.77 -23.02 1.62
CA ASP A 90 2.05 -23.36 0.22
C ASP A 90 0.81 -23.73 -0.60
N ARG A 91 -0.38 -23.84 0.02
CA ARG A 91 -1.59 -24.35 -0.65
C ARG A 91 -1.90 -23.57 -1.92
N ASN A 92 -1.89 -22.25 -1.85
CA ASN A 92 -2.23 -21.37 -2.95
C ASN A 92 -1.16 -21.42 -4.05
N LEU A 93 0.12 -21.37 -3.66
CA LEU A 93 1.24 -21.52 -4.58
C LEU A 93 1.15 -22.82 -5.37
N LYS A 94 0.88 -23.95 -4.70
CA LYS A 94 0.71 -25.27 -5.35
C LYS A 94 -0.45 -25.31 -6.34
N ILE A 95 -1.54 -24.58 -6.08
CA ILE A 95 -2.66 -24.46 -7.02
C ILE A 95 -2.19 -23.81 -8.33
N TYR A 96 -1.47 -22.69 -8.23
CA TYR A 96 -0.94 -22.00 -9.41
C TYR A 96 0.13 -22.82 -10.14
N GLU A 97 1.04 -23.48 -9.43
CA GLU A 97 2.04 -24.35 -10.06
C GLU A 97 1.42 -25.53 -10.80
N ASN A 98 0.36 -26.13 -10.24
CA ASN A 98 -0.38 -27.19 -10.91
C ASN A 98 -1.11 -26.66 -12.15
N LYS A 99 -1.70 -25.47 -12.07
CA LYS A 99 -2.31 -24.78 -13.21
C LYS A 99 -1.28 -24.56 -14.34
N LEU A 100 -0.07 -24.12 -13.99
CA LEU A 100 1.05 -23.95 -14.92
C LEU A 100 1.49 -25.28 -15.56
N LYS A 101 1.63 -26.35 -14.77
CA LYS A 101 1.97 -27.70 -15.28
C LYS A 101 0.95 -28.24 -16.27
N ARG A 102 -0.33 -27.94 -16.05
CA ARG A 102 -1.44 -28.32 -16.94
C ARG A 102 -1.58 -27.43 -18.18
N LYS A 103 -0.75 -26.39 -18.30
CA LYS A 103 -0.81 -25.38 -19.38
C LYS A 103 -2.17 -24.70 -19.50
N GLU A 104 -2.87 -24.57 -18.39
CA GLU A 104 -4.13 -23.84 -18.34
C GLU A 104 -3.88 -22.33 -18.51
N GLU A 105 -4.85 -21.62 -19.08
CA GLU A 105 -4.73 -20.18 -19.29
C GLU A 105 -4.79 -19.41 -17.95
N PHE A 106 -3.85 -18.50 -17.75
CA PHE A 106 -3.84 -17.59 -16.61
C PHE A 106 -4.54 -16.28 -16.98
N THR A 107 -5.53 -15.91 -16.19
CA THR A 107 -6.09 -14.56 -16.24
C THR A 107 -5.05 -13.54 -15.72
N PRO A 108 -5.20 -12.23 -16.02
CA PRO A 108 -4.34 -11.21 -15.42
C PRO A 108 -4.31 -11.28 -13.89
N ARG A 109 -5.45 -11.55 -13.27
CA ARG A 109 -5.57 -11.74 -11.82
C ARG A 109 -4.80 -12.97 -11.35
N ASP A 110 -4.88 -14.09 -12.06
CA ASP A 110 -4.10 -15.29 -11.73
C ASP A 110 -2.60 -15.00 -11.77
N LEU A 111 -2.11 -14.28 -12.78
CA LEU A 111 -0.69 -13.93 -12.87
C LEU A 111 -0.25 -13.04 -11.70
N TYR A 112 -1.02 -12.00 -11.40
CA TYR A 112 -0.71 -11.09 -10.30
C TYR A 112 -0.62 -11.82 -8.96
N TYR A 113 -1.62 -12.64 -8.64
CA TYR A 113 -1.61 -13.37 -7.37
C TYR A 113 -0.63 -14.54 -7.36
N TYR A 114 -0.37 -15.20 -8.48
CA TYR A 114 0.70 -16.20 -8.54
C TYR A 114 2.07 -15.57 -8.25
N ALA A 115 2.34 -14.38 -8.80
CA ALA A 115 3.54 -13.63 -8.49
C ALA A 115 3.60 -13.20 -7.01
N ASN A 116 2.47 -12.80 -6.41
CA ASN A 116 2.40 -12.52 -4.97
C ASN A 116 2.74 -13.76 -4.13
N GLU A 117 2.18 -14.93 -4.46
CA GLU A 117 2.51 -16.17 -3.75
C GLU A 117 4.01 -16.51 -3.89
N LEU A 118 4.60 -16.35 -5.08
CA LEU A 118 6.06 -16.52 -5.25
C LEU A 118 6.87 -15.53 -4.42
N PHE A 119 6.46 -14.27 -4.39
CA PHE A 119 7.09 -13.22 -3.59
C PHE A 119 7.05 -13.54 -2.09
N ASP A 120 5.88 -13.94 -1.58
CA ASP A 120 5.68 -14.24 -0.16
C ASP A 120 6.46 -15.49 0.27
N HIS A 121 6.81 -16.39 -0.68
CA HIS A 121 7.71 -17.53 -0.48
C HIS A 121 9.18 -17.21 -0.85
N LEU A 122 9.55 -15.94 -0.98
CA LEU A 122 10.90 -15.45 -1.27
C LEU A 122 11.51 -15.94 -2.60
N ARG A 123 10.68 -16.42 -3.54
CA ARG A 123 11.09 -16.88 -4.87
C ARG A 123 11.16 -15.71 -5.85
N TYR A 124 11.98 -14.72 -5.53
CA TYR A 124 12.01 -13.42 -6.21
C TYR A 124 12.30 -13.49 -7.71
N ALA A 125 13.24 -14.35 -8.12
CA ALA A 125 13.58 -14.51 -9.54
C ALA A 125 12.37 -14.96 -10.37
N GLU A 126 11.58 -15.89 -9.84
CA GLU A 126 10.38 -16.39 -10.50
C GLU A 126 9.24 -15.36 -10.42
N ALA A 127 9.09 -14.70 -9.27
CA ALA A 127 8.11 -13.63 -9.10
C ALA A 127 8.31 -12.51 -10.14
N ILE A 128 9.56 -12.10 -10.40
CA ILE A 128 9.89 -11.09 -11.43
C ILE A 128 9.36 -11.51 -12.80
N VAL A 129 9.62 -12.75 -13.22
CA VAL A 129 9.16 -13.26 -14.53
C VAL A 129 7.64 -13.20 -14.64
N ILE A 130 6.92 -13.60 -13.59
CA ILE A 130 5.45 -13.62 -13.59
C ILE A 130 4.87 -12.19 -13.52
N TYR A 131 5.43 -11.29 -12.71
CA TYR A 131 5.01 -9.89 -12.66
C TYR A 131 5.26 -9.17 -13.99
N GLU A 132 6.41 -9.37 -14.63
CA GLU A 132 6.68 -8.77 -15.94
C GLU A 132 5.70 -9.29 -17.00
N LYS A 133 5.39 -10.60 -16.98
CA LYS A 133 4.35 -11.18 -17.84
C LYS A 133 2.97 -10.59 -17.56
N PHE A 134 2.62 -10.36 -16.30
CA PHE A 134 1.36 -9.70 -15.93
C PHE A 134 1.29 -8.28 -16.50
N LEU A 135 2.32 -7.46 -16.26
CA LEU A 135 2.34 -6.06 -16.68
C LEU A 135 2.48 -5.89 -18.21
N SER A 136 3.12 -6.83 -18.90
CA SER A 136 3.26 -6.80 -20.37
C SER A 136 1.92 -7.02 -21.08
N GLN A 137 0.96 -7.68 -20.44
CA GLN A 137 -0.37 -7.92 -21.01
C GLN A 137 -1.21 -6.63 -21.10
N LYS A 138 -0.93 -5.61 -20.29
CA LYS A 138 -1.69 -4.35 -20.22
C LYS A 138 -3.21 -4.54 -20.02
N LYS A 139 -3.60 -5.66 -19.42
CA LYS A 139 -5.00 -6.05 -19.13
C LYS A 139 -5.31 -6.07 -17.62
N GLY A 140 -4.31 -5.83 -16.79
CA GLY A 140 -4.47 -5.78 -15.33
C GLY A 140 -5.25 -4.55 -14.89
N TRP A 141 -5.93 -4.68 -13.75
CA TRP A 141 -6.57 -3.54 -13.09
C TRP A 141 -5.52 -2.54 -12.63
N LEU A 142 -5.85 -1.24 -12.65
CA LEU A 142 -4.91 -0.15 -12.34
C LEU A 142 -4.17 -0.38 -11.01
N GLU A 143 -4.90 -0.69 -9.95
CA GLU A 143 -4.32 -0.87 -8.62
C GLU A 143 -3.40 -2.10 -8.54
N ASP A 144 -3.76 -3.19 -9.24
CA ASP A 144 -2.90 -4.38 -9.32
C ASP A 144 -1.63 -4.09 -10.13
N ASN A 145 -1.72 -3.31 -11.21
CA ASN A 145 -0.55 -2.88 -12.00
C ASN A 145 0.41 -2.04 -11.15
N VAL A 146 -0.12 -1.09 -10.39
CA VAL A 146 0.69 -0.25 -9.50
C VAL A 146 1.31 -1.06 -8.37
N ALA A 147 0.52 -1.93 -7.72
CA ALA A 147 1.02 -2.80 -6.65
C ALA A 147 2.11 -3.78 -7.15
N ALA A 148 1.94 -4.34 -8.35
CA ALA A 148 2.94 -5.21 -8.98
C ALA A 148 4.27 -4.48 -9.22
N CYS A 149 4.25 -3.19 -9.57
CA CYS A 149 5.47 -2.40 -9.71
C CYS A 149 6.22 -2.22 -8.37
N GLY A 150 5.49 -2.00 -7.27
CA GLY A 150 6.07 -1.96 -5.93
C GLY A 150 6.72 -3.29 -5.55
N LYS A 151 6.02 -4.41 -5.79
CA LYS A 151 6.54 -5.76 -5.55
C LYS A 151 7.73 -6.12 -6.44
N LEU A 152 7.74 -5.70 -7.70
CA LEU A 152 8.90 -5.83 -8.57
C LEU A 152 10.11 -5.08 -8.03
N ALA A 153 9.91 -3.84 -7.56
CA ALA A 153 10.98 -3.07 -6.95
C ALA A 153 11.57 -3.80 -5.73
N ASP A 154 10.72 -4.39 -4.88
CA ASP A 154 11.15 -5.20 -3.74
C ASP A 154 11.90 -6.47 -4.17
N CYS A 155 11.45 -7.16 -5.23
CA CYS A 155 12.15 -8.33 -5.79
C CYS A 155 13.56 -7.96 -6.28
N TYR A 156 13.68 -6.91 -7.10
CA TYR A 156 14.96 -6.46 -7.63
C TYR A 156 15.90 -5.97 -6.53
N ASN A 157 15.36 -5.26 -5.52
CA ASN A 157 16.12 -4.86 -4.34
C ASN A 157 16.71 -6.08 -3.61
N ALA A 158 15.90 -7.12 -3.38
CA ALA A 158 16.34 -8.36 -2.73
C ALA A 158 17.41 -9.11 -3.53
N GLN A 159 17.46 -8.93 -4.85
CA GLN A 159 18.49 -9.48 -5.74
C GLN A 159 19.71 -8.56 -5.92
N GLY A 160 19.69 -7.35 -5.36
CA GLY A 160 20.74 -6.35 -5.54
C GLY A 160 20.73 -5.64 -6.89
N ASP A 161 19.70 -5.82 -7.74
CA ASP A 161 19.57 -5.14 -9.02
C ASP A 161 18.98 -3.72 -8.84
N LYS A 162 19.87 -2.74 -8.72
CA LYS A 162 19.49 -1.33 -8.51
C LYS A 162 18.83 -0.68 -9.73
N GLU A 163 19.17 -1.13 -10.92
CA GLU A 163 18.57 -0.60 -12.15
C GLU A 163 17.17 -1.16 -12.35
N GLY A 164 16.96 -2.46 -12.08
CA GLY A 164 15.64 -3.09 -12.06
C GLY A 164 14.72 -2.48 -11.01
N GLU A 165 15.24 -2.23 -9.81
CA GLU A 165 14.53 -1.55 -8.73
C GLU A 165 14.06 -0.16 -9.18
N LEU A 166 14.97 0.68 -9.71
CA LEU A 166 14.63 2.03 -10.15
C LEU A 166 13.61 2.04 -11.30
N ARG A 167 13.76 1.18 -12.31
CA ARG A 167 12.80 1.05 -13.41
C ARG A 167 11.40 0.70 -12.89
N SER A 168 11.33 -0.20 -11.91
CA SER A 168 10.07 -0.63 -11.30
C SER A 168 9.41 0.49 -10.50
N ILE A 169 10.20 1.31 -9.79
CA ILE A 169 9.71 2.48 -9.04
C ILE A 169 9.15 3.56 -9.97
N LEU A 170 9.75 3.75 -11.16
CA LEU A 170 9.35 4.79 -12.12
C LEU A 170 8.14 4.37 -12.99
N ARG A 171 7.89 3.08 -13.14
CA ARG A 171 6.83 2.54 -14.02
C ARG A 171 5.41 3.02 -13.65
N PRO A 172 4.99 3.11 -12.38
CA PRO A 172 3.66 3.59 -11.98
C PRO A 172 3.29 4.99 -12.45
N PHE A 173 4.28 5.87 -12.66
CA PHE A 173 4.04 7.22 -13.16
C PHE A 173 3.50 7.21 -14.61
N GLY A 174 3.63 6.10 -15.33
CA GLY A 174 2.98 5.89 -16.63
C GLY A 174 1.54 5.36 -16.53
N TYR A 175 1.08 4.98 -15.34
CA TYR A 175 -0.28 4.46 -15.12
C TYR A 175 -1.20 5.50 -14.46
N ASP A 176 -0.69 6.31 -13.55
CA ASP A 176 -1.47 7.22 -12.72
C ASP A 176 -0.64 8.40 -12.22
N SER A 177 -1.30 9.35 -11.55
CA SER A 177 -0.65 10.44 -10.82
C SER A 177 0.34 9.92 -9.76
N PRO A 178 1.37 10.70 -9.39
CA PRO A 178 2.33 10.31 -8.36
C PRO A 178 1.66 9.84 -7.07
N ARG A 179 2.09 8.69 -6.54
CA ARG A 179 1.65 8.17 -5.24
C ARG A 179 2.78 8.27 -4.24
N ALA A 180 2.43 8.58 -2.99
CA ALA A 180 3.40 8.87 -1.92
C ALA A 180 4.41 7.72 -1.71
N GLU A 181 3.99 6.46 -1.89
CA GLU A 181 4.89 5.29 -1.86
C GLU A 181 6.05 5.42 -2.84
N PHE A 182 5.77 5.63 -4.13
CA PHE A 182 6.81 5.69 -5.15
C PHE A 182 7.66 6.95 -5.01
N CYS A 183 7.08 8.07 -4.57
CA CYS A 183 7.84 9.26 -4.19
C CYS A 183 8.81 8.96 -3.04
N CYS A 184 8.38 8.26 -1.99
CA CYS A 184 9.28 7.88 -0.89
C CYS A 184 10.38 6.90 -1.33
N ARG A 185 10.06 5.95 -2.22
CA ARG A 185 11.03 5.01 -2.79
C ARG A 185 12.08 5.75 -3.64
N LEU A 186 11.68 6.74 -4.44
CA LEU A 186 12.63 7.62 -5.16
C LEU A 186 13.45 8.46 -4.19
N GLY A 187 12.82 9.03 -3.15
CA GLY A 187 13.53 9.74 -2.09
C GLY A 187 14.62 8.88 -1.46
N TYR A 188 14.33 7.61 -1.20
CA TYR A 188 15.27 6.65 -0.63
C TYR A 188 16.41 6.32 -1.61
N HIS A 189 16.11 6.14 -2.90
CA HIS A 189 17.12 5.96 -3.94
C HIS A 189 18.16 7.08 -3.94
N PHE A 190 17.73 8.34 -3.93
CA PHE A 190 18.64 9.49 -3.92
C PHE A 190 19.35 9.67 -2.58
N LEU A 191 18.66 9.43 -1.46
CA LEU A 191 19.25 9.48 -0.12
C LEU A 191 20.44 8.53 0.01
N ASN A 192 20.32 7.29 -0.48
CA ASN A 192 21.40 6.30 -0.45
C ASN A 192 22.62 6.69 -1.29
N ARG A 193 22.45 7.62 -2.24
CA ARG A 193 23.53 8.17 -3.07
C ARG A 193 24.09 9.49 -2.54
N ALA A 194 23.66 9.89 -1.34
CA ALA A 194 23.95 11.20 -0.76
C ALA A 194 23.50 12.39 -1.64
N ASP A 195 22.60 12.18 -2.60
CA ASP A 195 21.95 13.25 -3.35
C ASP A 195 20.76 13.79 -2.54
N TYR A 196 21.08 14.57 -1.52
CA TYR A 196 20.10 15.05 -0.55
C TYR A 196 19.07 16.00 -1.19
N LEU A 197 19.45 16.77 -2.21
CA LEU A 197 18.53 17.73 -2.86
C LEU A 197 17.45 17.00 -3.66
N SER A 198 17.82 15.98 -4.44
CA SER A 198 16.86 15.12 -5.13
C SER A 198 16.00 14.34 -4.14
N ALA A 199 16.59 13.82 -3.06
CA ALA A 199 15.83 13.14 -2.00
C ALA A 199 14.77 14.05 -1.37
N ILE A 200 15.15 15.30 -1.04
CA ILE A 200 14.24 16.31 -0.49
C ILE A 200 13.08 16.58 -1.45
N PHE A 201 13.35 16.74 -2.75
CA PHE A 201 12.29 16.95 -3.74
C PHE A 201 11.22 15.85 -3.68
N TRP A 202 11.65 14.59 -3.73
CA TRP A 202 10.73 13.46 -3.77
C TRP A 202 9.98 13.25 -2.45
N TYR A 203 10.66 13.38 -1.31
CA TYR A 203 9.96 13.27 -0.03
C TYR A 203 9.00 14.43 0.22
N ARG A 204 9.33 15.66 -0.20
CA ARG A 204 8.38 16.78 -0.15
C ARG A 204 7.14 16.52 -0.98
N LEU A 205 7.31 16.02 -2.21
CA LEU A 205 6.18 15.64 -3.05
C LEU A 205 5.30 14.59 -2.34
N ALA A 206 5.89 13.59 -1.69
CA ALA A 206 5.16 12.59 -0.90
C ALA A 206 4.28 13.23 0.20
N THR A 207 4.77 14.27 0.89
CA THR A 207 3.98 14.99 1.92
C THR A 207 2.82 15.82 1.37
N GLN A 208 2.83 16.14 0.08
CA GLN A 208 1.84 17.00 -0.57
C GLN A 208 0.75 16.23 -1.31
N ILE A 209 0.98 14.94 -1.60
CA ILE A 209 0.02 14.08 -2.26
C ILE A 209 -1.15 13.82 -1.31
N LYS A 210 -2.34 14.27 -1.70
CA LYS A 210 -3.58 13.95 -1.01
C LYS A 210 -3.98 12.52 -1.35
N GLN A 211 -4.30 11.74 -0.31
CA GLN A 211 -4.84 10.41 -0.50
C GLN A 211 -6.26 10.49 -1.07
N ASP A 212 -6.54 9.69 -2.10
CA ASP A 212 -7.90 9.47 -2.56
C ASP A 212 -8.60 8.48 -1.60
N GLU A 213 -9.58 8.97 -0.85
CA GLU A 213 -10.37 8.17 0.09
C GLU A 213 -11.27 7.13 -0.60
N GLY A 214 -11.49 7.26 -1.91
CA GLY A 214 -12.24 6.32 -2.75
C GLY A 214 -11.38 5.19 -3.33
N GLN A 215 -10.05 5.29 -3.23
CA GLN A 215 -9.13 4.32 -3.81
C GLN A 215 -9.34 2.92 -3.21
N LEU A 216 -9.50 1.93 -4.08
CA LEU A 216 -9.76 0.54 -3.70
C LEU A 216 -8.48 -0.30 -3.48
N GLY A 217 -7.35 0.19 -3.99
CA GLY A 217 -6.06 -0.49 -3.93
C GLY A 217 -5.45 -0.54 -2.54
N PHE A 218 -4.37 -1.30 -2.45
CA PHE A 218 -3.56 -1.38 -1.24
C PHE A 218 -2.90 -0.03 -0.92
N PHE A 219 -2.89 0.31 0.36
CA PHE A 219 -2.33 1.55 0.84
C PHE A 219 -1.54 1.34 2.12
N ASN A 220 -0.24 1.66 2.07
CA ASN A 220 0.61 1.73 3.25
C ASN A 220 0.66 3.19 3.74
N ARG A 221 0.05 3.42 4.90
CA ARG A 221 -0.13 4.77 5.47
C ARG A 221 1.18 5.44 5.85
N ALA A 222 2.25 4.68 6.08
CA ALA A 222 3.55 5.25 6.45
C ALA A 222 4.03 6.29 5.42
N TYR A 223 3.87 5.98 4.14
CA TYR A 223 4.36 6.81 3.03
C TYR A 223 3.70 8.18 2.91
N SER A 224 2.50 8.37 3.48
CA SER A 224 1.79 9.65 3.48
C SER A 224 1.70 10.30 4.87
N THR A 225 2.41 9.74 5.86
CA THR A 225 2.38 10.21 7.25
C THR A 225 3.80 10.43 7.76
N TRP A 226 4.26 9.64 8.73
CA TRP A 226 5.53 9.88 9.41
C TRP A 226 6.76 9.65 8.52
N LEU A 227 6.73 8.71 7.58
CA LEU A 227 7.93 8.29 6.84
C LEU A 227 8.56 9.42 6.01
N PRO A 228 7.83 10.12 5.10
CA PRO A 228 8.44 11.20 4.33
C PRO A 228 8.94 12.34 5.22
N HIS A 229 8.23 12.64 6.33
CA HIS A 229 8.65 13.64 7.30
C HIS A 229 9.94 13.24 8.04
N LEU A 230 10.04 11.99 8.48
CA LEU A 230 11.26 11.46 9.10
C LEU A 230 12.45 11.54 8.14
N GLN A 231 12.25 11.17 6.87
CA GLN A 231 13.33 11.23 5.89
C GLN A 231 13.71 12.66 5.49
N LEU A 232 12.75 13.60 5.45
CA LEU A 232 13.04 15.02 5.28
C LEU A 232 13.85 15.58 6.45
N CYS A 233 13.54 15.18 7.69
CA CYS A 233 14.36 15.51 8.85
C CYS A 233 15.83 15.10 8.63
N VAL A 234 16.07 13.86 8.19
CA VAL A 234 17.41 13.37 7.89
C VAL A 234 18.07 14.19 6.78
N CYS A 235 17.40 14.38 5.64
CA CYS A 235 17.99 15.07 4.48
C CYS A 235 18.31 16.53 4.80
N TYR A 236 17.41 17.26 5.45
CA TYR A 236 17.65 18.65 5.84
C TYR A 236 18.78 18.79 6.86
N SER A 237 18.89 17.85 7.81
CA SER A 237 20.00 17.81 8.77
C SER A 237 21.34 17.62 8.05
N LYS A 238 21.39 16.77 7.02
CA LYS A 238 22.61 16.51 6.22
C LYS A 238 23.10 17.71 5.43
N ILE A 239 22.22 18.64 5.06
CA ILE A 239 22.59 19.89 4.36
C ILE A 239 22.68 21.10 5.31
N GLY A 240 22.65 20.90 6.63
CA GLY A 240 22.75 21.97 7.63
C GLY A 240 21.49 22.81 7.82
N ALA A 241 20.36 22.43 7.20
CA ALA A 241 19.08 23.13 7.31
C ALA A 241 18.31 22.70 8.58
N TYR A 242 18.93 22.84 9.76
CA TYR A 242 18.43 22.27 11.02
C TYR A 242 17.02 22.76 11.43
N LYS A 243 16.66 24.00 11.13
CA LYS A 243 15.30 24.53 11.35
C LYS A 243 14.25 23.72 10.58
N LEU A 244 14.50 23.45 9.29
CA LEU A 244 13.61 22.63 8.46
C LEU A 244 13.61 21.18 8.92
N ALA A 245 14.77 20.64 9.28
CA ALA A 245 14.88 19.29 9.82
C ALA A 245 14.00 19.11 11.06
N TYR A 246 14.06 20.06 12.00
CA TYR A 246 13.27 20.05 13.22
C TYR A 246 11.76 20.13 12.96
N LEU A 247 11.34 21.03 12.06
CA LEU A 247 9.92 21.13 11.68
C LEU A 247 9.39 19.81 11.11
N HIS A 248 10.14 19.15 10.23
CA HIS A 248 9.72 17.85 9.70
C HIS A 248 9.76 16.75 10.77
N ASN A 249 10.69 16.80 11.73
CA ASN A 249 10.70 15.88 12.86
C ASN A 249 9.45 16.03 13.75
N GLU A 250 9.04 17.26 14.05
CA GLU A 250 7.82 17.52 14.82
C GLU A 250 6.56 17.02 14.08
N MET A 251 6.50 17.17 12.75
CA MET A 251 5.42 16.60 11.94
C MET A 251 5.40 15.06 12.02
N ALA A 252 6.56 14.40 12.02
CA ALA A 252 6.62 12.95 12.19
C ALA A 252 6.14 12.50 13.60
N LEU A 253 6.44 13.28 14.66
CA LEU A 253 5.95 13.03 16.02
C LEU A 253 4.43 13.13 16.16
N GLN A 254 3.75 13.93 15.33
CA GLN A 254 2.28 13.99 15.36
C GLN A 254 1.64 12.63 15.02
N TYR A 255 2.30 11.84 14.17
CA TYR A 255 1.86 10.50 13.78
C TYR A 255 2.42 9.39 14.67
N ARG A 256 3.67 9.54 15.12
CA ARG A 256 4.37 8.56 15.98
C ARG A 256 5.04 9.23 17.18
N PRO A 257 4.26 9.63 18.20
CA PRO A 257 4.76 10.42 19.33
C PRO A 257 5.71 9.66 20.26
N ARG A 258 5.75 8.32 20.16
CA ARG A 258 6.56 7.43 21.01
C ARG A 258 7.71 6.76 20.25
N ASP A 259 7.96 7.16 18.99
CA ASP A 259 9.02 6.57 18.19
C ASP A 259 10.39 7.06 18.66
N ALA A 260 11.20 6.11 19.15
CA ALA A 260 12.50 6.40 19.74
C ALA A 260 13.45 7.10 18.76
N THR A 261 13.38 6.79 17.46
CA THR A 261 14.23 7.42 16.44
C THR A 261 13.86 8.89 16.29
N ILE A 262 12.56 9.19 16.23
CA ILE A 262 12.06 10.56 16.05
C ILE A 262 12.32 11.42 17.30
N LEU A 263 12.19 10.82 18.49
CA LEU A 263 12.54 11.47 19.75
C LEU A 263 14.03 11.78 19.85
N ASN A 264 14.90 10.84 19.47
CA ASN A 264 16.35 11.06 19.46
C ASN A 264 16.75 12.15 18.46
N ASN A 265 16.15 12.18 17.27
CA ASN A 265 16.36 13.24 16.29
C ASN A 265 15.98 14.62 16.84
N LYS A 266 14.86 14.71 17.58
CA LYS A 266 14.42 15.97 18.22
C LYS A 266 15.50 16.52 19.15
N GLU A 267 16.01 15.68 20.06
CA GLU A 267 17.01 16.09 21.04
C GLU A 267 18.37 16.40 20.40
N PHE A 268 18.74 15.69 19.33
CA PHE A 268 19.91 16.04 18.53
C PHE A 268 19.77 17.43 17.90
N LEU A 269 18.63 17.70 17.26
CA LEU A 269 18.41 18.94 16.50
C LEU A 269 18.31 20.18 17.38
N LYS A 270 17.75 20.09 18.59
CA LYS A 270 17.69 21.21 19.55
C LYS A 270 19.05 21.86 19.80
N LYS A 271 20.12 21.06 19.88
CA LYS A 271 21.51 21.53 20.08
C LYS A 271 22.00 22.48 18.99
N TYR A 272 21.42 22.39 17.78
CA TYR A 272 21.75 23.24 16.63
C TYR A 272 20.76 24.40 16.43
N LEU A 273 19.69 24.47 17.22
CA LEU A 273 18.71 25.56 17.19
C LEU A 273 18.94 26.59 18.29
N GLU A 274 19.67 26.20 19.35
CA GLU A 274 20.06 27.06 20.47
C GLU A 274 21.35 27.87 20.20
N GLN A 275 21.96 27.68 19.03
CA GLN A 275 23.13 28.43 18.53
C GLN A 275 22.69 29.49 17.53
#